data_AF-A0A383DBE9-F1
#
_entry.id   AF-A0A383DBE9-F1
#
_cell.length_a   1.000
_cell.length_b   1.000
_cell.length_c   1.000
_cell.angle_alpha   90.00
_cell.angle_beta   90.00
_cell.angle_gamma   90.00
#
_symmetry.space_group_name_H-M   'P 1'
#
loop_
_entity.id
_entity.type
_entity.pdbx_description
1 polymer ?
#
loop_
_entity_poly.entity_id
_entity_poly.type
_entity_poly.pdbx_seq_one_letter_code
_entity_poly.pdbx_strand_id
1 'polypeptide(L)'
;MRICYFGTYEKRYPRNSIFLKGLCQNEVEVYECHVPLWEKKTIKDEKFGFSLAFLLRLFSAQIQLIFKYILFIPKHDIIIVGYIGHLDMYLAKIFAIIGRKKLVFNPLIS
;
A
#
# COMPACT_ATOMS: atom_id res chain seq x y z
N MET A 1 -1.43 -0.16 19.61
CA MET A 1 -1.84 0.70 18.47
C MET A 1 -2.00 -0.18 17.24
N ARG A 2 -3.05 0.00 16.44
CA ARG A 2 -3.32 -0.83 15.27
C ARG A 2 -3.17 -0.05 13.98
N ILE A 3 -2.41 -0.60 13.03
CA ILE A 3 -2.09 0.06 11.78
C ILE A 3 -2.49 -0.79 10.59
N CYS A 4 -3.14 -0.20 9.61
CA CYS A 4 -3.26 -0.76 8.27
C CYS A 4 -2.11 -0.24 7.42
N TYR A 5 -1.20 -1.12 7.01
CA TYR A 5 -0.14 -0.80 6.06
C TYR A 5 -0.65 -1.10 4.64
N PHE A 6 -0.98 -0.04 3.92
CA PHE A 6 -1.87 -0.05 2.76
C PHE A 6 -1.14 0.27 1.45
N GLY A 7 -1.55 -0.41 0.38
CA GLY A 7 -1.30 0.02 -0.98
C GLY A 7 -0.60 -1.02 -1.85
N THR A 8 -0.18 -0.57 -3.02
CA THR A 8 0.44 -1.38 -4.06
C THR A 8 1.96 -1.48 -3.95
N TYR A 9 2.52 -0.90 -2.89
CA TYR A 9 3.94 -0.71 -2.57
C TYR A 9 4.83 -1.94 -2.82
N GLU A 10 6.12 -1.73 -3.06
CA GLU A 10 7.04 -2.86 -3.25
C GLU A 10 7.47 -3.43 -1.89
N LYS A 11 6.99 -4.62 -1.51
CA LYS A 11 7.20 -5.16 -0.14
C LYS A 11 8.67 -5.28 0.26
N ARG A 12 9.54 -5.64 -0.68
CA ARG A 12 10.99 -5.84 -0.43
C ARG A 12 11.81 -4.56 -0.53
N TYR A 13 11.22 -3.45 -0.93
CA TYR A 13 11.94 -2.18 -1.02
C TYR A 13 12.40 -1.75 0.39
N PRO A 14 13.68 -1.35 0.58
CA PRO A 14 14.25 -1.09 1.91
C PRO A 14 13.40 -0.17 2.79
N ARG A 15 12.80 0.88 2.20
CA ARG A 15 11.94 1.81 2.96
C ARG A 15 10.74 1.10 3.60
N ASN A 16 10.09 0.17 2.91
CA ASN A 16 8.92 -0.52 3.48
C ASN A 16 9.34 -1.62 4.44
N SER A 17 10.35 -2.41 4.07
CA SER A 17 10.78 -3.54 4.90
C SER A 17 11.38 -3.08 6.23
N ILE A 18 12.20 -2.02 6.24
CA ILE A 18 12.72 -1.42 7.47
C ILE A 18 11.57 -0.83 8.31
N PHE A 19 10.61 -0.15 7.68
CA PHE A 19 9.51 0.49 8.40
C PHE A 19 8.57 -0.55 9.04
N LEU A 20 8.18 -1.58 8.30
CA LEU A 20 7.38 -2.70 8.81
C LEU A 20 8.10 -3.41 9.96
N LYS A 21 9.41 -3.66 9.82
CA LYS A 21 10.22 -4.26 10.89
C LYS A 21 10.26 -3.37 12.14
N GLY A 22 10.46 -2.07 11.96
CA GLY A 22 10.48 -1.11 13.06
C GLY A 22 9.14 -1.04 13.81
N LEU A 23 8.01 -1.06 13.08
CA LEU A 23 6.68 -1.12 13.70
C LEU A 23 6.51 -2.39 14.53
N CYS A 24 6.88 -3.55 13.98
CA CYS A 24 6.79 -4.83 14.67
C CYS A 24 7.67 -4.87 15.94
N GLN A 25 8.89 -4.31 15.89
CA GLN A 25 9.79 -4.21 17.04
C GLN A 25 9.27 -3.31 18.17
N ASN A 26 8.34 -2.41 17.87
CA ASN A 26 7.69 -1.54 18.86
C ASN A 26 6.28 -2.04 19.25
N GLU A 27 6.03 -3.34 19.07
CA GLU A 27 4.76 -4.00 19.46
C GLU A 27 3.52 -3.37 18.82
N VAL A 28 3.68 -2.74 17.65
CA VAL A 28 2.56 -2.22 16.86
C VAL A 28 1.92 -3.38 16.11
N GLU A 29 0.61 -3.50 16.24
CA GLU A 29 -0.18 -4.49 15.51
C GLU A 29 -0.38 -3.99 14.07
N VAL A 30 0.26 -4.64 13.11
CA VAL A 30 0.25 -4.24 11.70
C VAL A 30 -0.57 -5.23 10.87
N TYR A 31 -1.60 -4.71 10.21
CA TYR A 31 -2.37 -5.42 9.20
C TYR A 31 -1.93 -4.95 7.82
N GLU A 32 -1.37 -5.86 7.02
CA GLU A 32 -0.94 -5.52 5.66
C GLU A 32 -2.11 -5.63 4.67
N CYS A 33 -2.59 -4.49 4.16
CA CYS A 33 -3.51 -4.43 3.02
C CYS A 33 -2.72 -4.18 1.75
N HIS A 34 -2.20 -5.26 1.16
CA HIS A 34 -1.22 -5.17 0.09
C HIS A 34 -1.65 -5.94 -1.17
N VAL A 35 -1.38 -5.32 -2.34
CA VAL A 35 -1.49 -5.95 -3.67
C VAL A 35 -0.20 -5.69 -4.45
N PRO A 36 0.53 -6.73 -4.92
CA PRO A 36 1.82 -6.57 -5.56
C PRO A 36 1.67 -6.02 -6.99
N LEU A 37 1.93 -4.71 -7.17
CA LEU A 37 1.96 -4.07 -8.48
C LEU A 37 3.38 -3.72 -8.93
N TRP A 38 4.17 -3.12 -8.04
CA TRP A 38 5.50 -2.56 -8.32
C TRP A 38 6.65 -3.57 -8.18
N GLU A 39 6.37 -4.77 -7.68
CA GLU A 39 7.38 -5.81 -7.57
C GLU A 39 7.93 -6.14 -8.96
N LYS A 40 9.26 -6.08 -9.11
CA LYS A 40 9.94 -6.45 -10.36
C LYS A 40 9.63 -7.92 -10.67
N LYS A 41 8.66 -8.15 -11.55
CA LYS A 41 8.53 -9.45 -12.20
C LYS A 41 9.70 -9.58 -13.16
N THR A 42 10.36 -10.74 -13.17
CA THR A 42 11.46 -11.17 -14.04
C THR A 42 11.04 -11.28 -15.52
N ILE A 43 10.17 -10.40 -15.99
CA ILE A 43 9.78 -10.32 -17.39
C ILE A 43 10.61 -9.18 -17.97
N LYS A 44 11.55 -9.54 -18.85
CA LYS A 44 12.36 -8.65 -19.68
C LYS A 44 11.47 -7.86 -20.66
N ASP A 45 10.54 -7.06 -20.17
CA ASP A 45 9.80 -6.11 -20.99
C ASP A 45 10.32 -4.71 -20.68
N GLU A 46 11.32 -4.32 -21.46
CA GLU A 46 12.10 -3.08 -21.39
C GLU A 46 11.30 -1.81 -21.73
N LYS A 47 9.97 -1.83 -21.63
CA LYS A 47 9.15 -0.64 -21.87
C LYS A 47 8.44 -0.23 -20.59
N PHE A 48 9.15 0.55 -19.79
CA PHE A 48 8.60 1.37 -18.71
C PHE A 48 7.67 2.43 -19.31
N GLY A 49 6.47 2.02 -19.72
CA GLY A 49 5.47 2.88 -20.36
C GLY A 49 4.08 2.54 -19.84
N PHE A 50 3.19 3.54 -19.88
CA PHE A 50 1.75 3.42 -19.59
C PHE A 50 1.06 2.55 -20.65
N SER A 51 1.42 1.28 -20.73
CA SER A 51 0.74 0.33 -21.60
C SER A 51 -0.70 0.15 -21.09
N LEU A 52 -1.62 -0.13 -22.01
CA LEU A 52 -3.01 -0.43 -21.64
C LEU A 52 -3.09 -1.60 -20.65
N ALA A 53 -2.19 -2.59 -20.80
CA ALA A 53 -2.05 -3.70 -19.86
C ALA A 53 -1.64 -3.24 -18.46
N PHE A 54 -0.72 -2.28 -18.35
CA PHE A 54 -0.33 -1.70 -17.06
C PHE A 54 -1.50 -0.94 -16.41
N LEU A 55 -2.24 -0.14 -17.18
CA LEU A 55 -3.42 0.58 -16.67
C LEU A 55 -4.50 -0.38 -16.17
N LEU A 56 -4.79 -1.45 -16.91
CA LEU A 56 -5.74 -2.48 -16.48
C LEU A 56 -5.27 -3.19 -15.21
N ARG A 57 -3.96 -3.47 -15.10
CA ARG A 57 -3.38 -4.09 -13.89
C ARG A 57 -3.44 -3.14 -12.68
N LEU A 58 -3.17 -1.85 -12.88
CA LEU A 58 -3.30 -0.82 -11.85
C LEU A 58 -4.75 -0.71 -11.38
N PHE A 59 -5.71 -0.65 -12.31
CA PHE A 59 -7.13 -0.58 -12.01
C PHE A 59 -7.61 -1.82 -11.24
N SER A 60 -7.22 -3.02 -11.70
CA SER A 60 -7.50 -4.28 -11.00
C SER A 60 -6.89 -4.29 -9.59
N ALA A 61 -5.68 -3.75 -9.42
CA ALA A 61 -5.04 -3.66 -8.11
C ALA A 61 -5.79 -2.73 -7.15
N GLN A 62 -6.31 -1.60 -7.63
CA GLN A 62 -7.16 -0.71 -6.81
C GLN A 62 -8.44 -1.41 -6.36
N ILE A 63 -9.12 -2.11 -7.26
CA ILE A 63 -10.33 -2.89 -6.93
C ILE A 63 -10.00 -3.95 -5.87
N GLN A 64 -8.90 -4.70 -6.05
CA GLN A 64 -8.47 -5.70 -5.08
C GLN A 64 -8.14 -5.09 -3.72
N LEU A 65 -7.50 -3.92 -3.67
CA LEU A 65 -7.23 -3.20 -2.42
C LEU A 65 -8.52 -2.82 -1.71
N ILE A 66 -9.54 -2.36 -2.44
CA ILE A 66 -10.86 -2.03 -1.87
C ILE A 66 -11.48 -3.27 -1.22
N PHE A 67 -11.56 -4.38 -1.96
CA PHE A 67 -12.12 -5.62 -1.44
C PHE A 67 -11.33 -6.14 -0.24
N LYS A 68 -9.99 -6.10 -0.33
CA LYS A 68 -9.13 -6.54 0.78
C LYS A 68 -9.36 -5.71 2.04
N TYR A 69 -9.42 -4.39 1.88
CA TYR A 69 -9.61 -3.47 2.98
C TYR A 69 -10.97 -3.68 3.67
N ILE A 70 -12.05 -3.82 2.90
CA ILE A 70 -13.40 -3.94 3.46
C ILE A 70 -13.62 -5.32 4.11
N LEU A 71 -13.12 -6.39 3.49
CA LEU A 71 -13.44 -7.76 3.92
C LEU A 71 -12.48 -8.34 4.95
N PHE A 72 -11.20 -7.99 4.89
CA PHE A 72 -10.16 -8.70 5.67
C PHE A 72 -9.42 -7.82 6.67
N ILE A 73 -9.45 -6.49 6.54
CA ILE A 73 -8.70 -5.61 7.43
C ILE A 73 -9.53 -5.33 8.70
N PRO A 74 -9.04 -5.72 9.89
CA PRO A 74 -9.73 -5.45 11.15
C PRO A 74 -9.78 -3.95 11.47
N LYS A 75 -10.53 -3.60 12.52
CA LYS A 75 -10.56 -2.24 13.06
C LYS A 75 -9.15 -1.81 13.48
N HIS A 76 -8.69 -0.71 12.90
CA HIS A 76 -7.38 -0.10 13.14
C HIS A 76 -7.52 1.41 13.36
N ASP A 77 -6.44 2.07 13.76
CA ASP A 77 -6.42 3.49 14.14
C ASP A 77 -5.78 4.37 13.06
N ILE A 78 -4.79 3.82 12.34
CA ILE A 78 -3.95 4.54 11.39
C ILE A 78 -3.87 3.78 10.08
N ILE A 79 -3.94 4.49 8.96
CA ILE A 79 -3.61 3.99 7.63
C ILE A 79 -2.26 4.57 7.23
N ILE A 80 -1.29 3.71 6.92
CA ILE A 80 0.02 4.10 6.40
C ILE A 80 0.11 3.64 4.96
N VAL A 81 0.40 4.56 4.04
CA VAL A 81 0.60 4.22 2.63
C VAL A 81 2.09 3.91 2.38
N GLY A 82 2.37 2.70 1.88
CA GLY A 82 3.73 2.24 1.57
C GLY A 82 4.31 2.88 0.30
N TYR A 83 5.63 2.76 0.10
CA TYR A 83 6.34 3.30 -1.06
C TYR A 83 6.61 2.23 -2.14
N ILE A 84 6.40 2.44 -3.42
CA ILE A 84 5.72 3.55 -4.09
C ILE A 84 4.21 3.37 -3.89
N GLY A 85 3.49 4.45 -3.61
CA GLY A 85 2.04 4.38 -3.34
C GLY A 85 1.30 5.72 -3.51
N HIS A 86 1.80 6.61 -4.36
CA HIS A 86 1.22 7.96 -4.48
C HIS A 86 -0.24 7.92 -4.99
N LEU A 87 -0.57 6.98 -5.89
CA LEU A 87 -1.94 6.79 -6.34
C LEU A 87 -2.83 6.15 -5.27
N ASP A 88 -2.25 5.29 -4.44
CA ASP A 88 -2.96 4.62 -3.33
C ASP A 88 -3.41 5.62 -2.26
N MET A 89 -2.78 6.80 -2.18
CA MET A 89 -3.16 7.87 -1.25
C MET A 89 -4.60 8.36 -1.45
N TYR A 90 -5.10 8.43 -2.68
CA TYR A 90 -6.47 8.87 -2.93
C TYR A 90 -7.47 7.89 -2.32
N LEU A 91 -7.25 6.60 -2.55
CA LEU A 91 -8.09 5.55 -2.00
C LEU A 91 -7.96 5.47 -0.46
N ALA A 92 -6.74 5.54 0.06
CA ALA A 92 -6.48 5.57 1.50
C ALA A 92 -7.14 6.78 2.18
N LYS A 93 -7.18 7.94 1.53
CA LYS A 93 -7.86 9.14 2.03
C LYS A 93 -9.37 8.94 2.15
N ILE A 94 -10.00 8.29 1.17
CA ILE A 94 -11.43 7.95 1.23
C ILE A 94 -11.69 7.06 2.46
N PHE A 95 -10.90 6.00 2.65
CA PHE A 95 -11.04 5.13 3.82
C PHE A 95 -10.76 5.84 5.15
N ALA A 96 -9.78 6.74 5.18
CA ALA A 96 -9.47 7.52 6.35
C ALA A 96 -10.63 8.46 6.75
N ILE A 97 -11.26 9.13 5.79
CA ILE A 97 -12.40 10.01 6.04
C ILE A 97 -13.61 9.20 6.53
N ILE A 98 -13.99 8.15 5.81
CA ILE A 98 -15.15 7.31 6.15
C ILE A 98 -14.95 6.63 7.50
N GLY A 99 -13.75 6.10 7.76
CA GLY A 99 -13.42 5.41 8.99
C GLY A 99 -12.96 6.29 10.14
N ARG A 100 -12.86 7.62 9.94
CA ARG A 100 -12.26 8.59 10.87
C ARG A 100 -10.88 8.15 11.39
N LYS A 101 -10.00 7.73 10.47
CA LYS A 101 -8.65 7.22 10.75
C LYS A 101 -7.60 8.30 10.49
N LYS A 102 -6.47 8.21 11.19
CA LYS A 102 -5.30 9.04 10.84
C LYS A 102 -4.66 8.45 9.57
N LEU A 103 -4.37 9.31 8.60
CA LEU A 103 -3.66 8.93 7.37
C LEU A 103 -2.22 9.42 7.47
N VAL A 104 -1.26 8.52 7.27
CA VAL A 104 0.17 8.83 7.25
C VAL A 104 0.73 8.46 5.89
N PHE A 105 1.38 9.44 5.27
CA PHE A 105 2.12 9.23 4.04
C PHE A 105 3.61 9.09 4.36
N ASN A 106 4.24 8.02 3.86
CA ASN A 106 5.68 7.79 4.02
C ASN A 106 6.40 8.00 2.66
N PRO A 107 6.57 9.24 2.20
CA PRO A 107 7.28 9.51 0.96
C PRO A 107 8.78 9.27 1.11
N LEU A 108 9.42 8.81 0.04
CA LEU A 108 10.87 8.93 -0.12
C LEU A 108 11.13 10.31 -0.72
N ILE A 109 11.69 11.22 0.07
CA ILE A 109 12.16 12.54 -0.38
C ILE A 109 13.66 12.55 -0.15
N SER A 110 14.43 12.96 -1.16
CA SER A 110 15.89 13.13 -1.12
C SER A 110 16.25 14.59 -1.20
#